data_AF-A0A379TRF7-F1
#
_entry.id   AF-A0A379TRF7-F1
#
_cell.length_a   1.000
_cell.length_b   1.000
_cell.length_c   1.000
_cell.angle_alpha   90.00
_cell.angle_beta   90.00
_cell.angle_gamma   90.00
#
_symmetry.space_group_name_H-M   'P 1'
#
loop_
_entity.id
_entity.type
_entity.pdbx_description
1 polymer ?
#
loop_
_entity_poly.entity_id
_entity_poly.type
_entity_poly.pdbx_seq_one_letter_code
_entity_poly.pdbx_strand_id
1 'polypeptide(L)'
;MIKYDADGKPWSAYGGDFGDTPNDRQFCMNGLVFADRTPHPALYEAKHVQQFFQFRLLPGEERRIEVQSEYLFRHSDNEILRWMLAQEGNQLASGEVVLDIAPQGRQIILLPAFPQPETAGQLWLTVRVEQPLATSWSEAGHISAWQQWPLEEKLCVSKPTHASVAPVLTVRDGEFCVTQGNLRWQFCRQQGWLTQFWRDDEAQLLTPLIDQFTRAPLDNDIGVSEATRIDPNAWVERWKAAGHYCAEPALLLCDADELADAVLITTAHAWQYQGATLFISRKTYRIDDHGEMQIDIGVEVASGMPYPARIGLSCQLAQVNERVEWLGLGPHENYPDRLSSACFDRWNLPLDAMYTPYVFPTENGLRCGTRQLRYGAHQWSGDFQFNISRYSQRQLMETSHRHLLQAESGVWLNIDGYHMGVGGDDSWSPSVSPEFQLSARHYHYQIAWK
;
A
#
# COMPACT_ATOMS: atom_id res chain seq x y z
N MET A 1 19.39 -15.61 -15.23
CA MET A 1 19.75 -16.20 -16.54
C MET A 1 18.68 -15.78 -17.56
N ILE A 2 18.89 -15.91 -18.87
CA ILE A 2 17.87 -15.54 -19.89
C ILE A 2 17.56 -16.77 -20.75
N LYS A 3 16.28 -17.06 -20.97
CA LYS A 3 15.77 -17.99 -21.98
C LYS A 3 14.89 -17.24 -22.98
N TYR A 4 14.54 -17.91 -24.07
CA TYR A 4 13.66 -17.39 -25.10
C TYR A 4 12.44 -18.29 -25.19
N ASP A 5 11.26 -17.71 -25.37
CA ASP A 5 10.04 -18.47 -25.66
C ASP A 5 9.97 -18.89 -27.14
N ALA A 6 8.87 -19.54 -27.53
CA ALA A 6 8.66 -20.02 -28.89
C ALA A 6 8.63 -18.89 -29.95
N ASP A 7 8.31 -17.67 -29.53
CA ASP A 7 8.25 -16.48 -30.38
C ASP A 7 9.57 -15.68 -30.37
N GLY A 8 10.59 -16.17 -29.66
CA GLY A 8 11.91 -15.53 -29.56
C GLY A 8 11.97 -14.35 -28.60
N LYS A 9 10.98 -14.20 -27.70
CA LYS A 9 10.99 -13.15 -26.67
C LYS A 9 11.83 -13.60 -25.47
N PRO A 10 12.76 -12.77 -24.97
CA PRO A 10 13.58 -13.12 -23.82
C PRO A 10 12.77 -13.08 -22.52
N TRP A 11 13.08 -13.99 -21.60
CA TRP A 11 12.53 -14.02 -20.25
C TRP A 11 13.59 -14.44 -19.22
N SER A 12 13.46 -13.92 -17.99
CA SER A 12 14.38 -14.19 -16.89
C SER A 12 14.16 -15.57 -16.29
N ALA A 13 15.16 -16.43 -16.40
CA ALA A 13 15.17 -17.80 -15.90
C ALA A 13 15.98 -17.93 -14.59
N TYR A 14 15.61 -18.91 -13.75
CA TYR A 14 16.26 -19.30 -12.50
C TYR A 14 16.51 -20.83 -12.44
N GLY A 15 16.92 -21.38 -11.29
CA GLY A 15 17.28 -22.80 -11.14
C GLY A 15 16.17 -23.76 -11.59
N GLY A 16 16.53 -24.81 -12.32
CA GLY A 16 15.63 -25.80 -12.91
C GLY A 16 15.17 -25.49 -14.33
N ASP A 17 15.21 -24.23 -14.77
CA ASP A 17 14.74 -23.85 -16.10
C ASP A 17 15.61 -24.40 -17.25
N PHE A 18 16.84 -24.84 -16.96
CA PHE A 18 17.75 -25.42 -17.94
C PHE A 18 17.81 -26.96 -17.86
N GLY A 19 16.91 -27.58 -17.09
CA GLY A 19 16.91 -29.01 -16.83
C GLY A 19 17.93 -29.45 -15.77
N ASP A 20 18.54 -28.49 -15.07
CA ASP A 20 19.46 -28.70 -13.97
C ASP A 20 18.76 -29.32 -12.76
N THR A 21 19.32 -30.41 -12.24
CA THR A 21 18.80 -31.13 -11.07
C THR A 21 19.93 -31.81 -10.26
N PRO A 22 19.98 -31.68 -8.92
CA PRO A 22 19.10 -30.81 -8.12
C PRO A 22 19.35 -29.33 -8.39
N ASN A 23 18.38 -28.48 -8.05
CA ASN A 23 18.48 -27.02 -8.14
C ASN A 23 17.71 -26.37 -6.96
N ASP A 24 18.03 -25.11 -6.67
CA ASP A 24 17.43 -24.32 -5.59
C ASP A 24 16.50 -23.20 -6.11
N ARG A 25 15.94 -23.35 -7.32
CA ARG A 25 14.95 -22.42 -7.91
C ARG A 25 15.36 -20.93 -7.82
N GLN A 26 14.49 -20.09 -7.25
CA GLN A 26 14.65 -18.64 -7.16
C GLN A 26 15.63 -18.18 -6.07
N PHE A 27 16.22 -19.08 -5.27
CA PHE A 27 17.24 -18.70 -4.26
C PHE A 27 18.45 -18.00 -4.86
N CYS A 28 18.67 -18.08 -6.18
CA CYS A 28 19.71 -17.34 -6.89
C CYS A 28 19.40 -15.85 -7.15
N MET A 29 18.23 -15.33 -6.74
CA MET A 29 17.76 -13.98 -7.04
C MET A 29 17.62 -13.09 -5.79
N ASN A 30 18.74 -12.69 -5.17
CA ASN A 30 18.75 -11.93 -3.90
C ASN A 30 19.23 -10.46 -4.06
N GLY A 31 19.20 -9.93 -5.27
CA GLY A 31 19.77 -8.62 -5.60
C GLY A 31 18.89 -7.44 -5.19
N LEU A 32 19.51 -6.30 -4.91
CA LEU A 32 18.84 -4.98 -4.85
C LEU A 32 18.45 -4.44 -6.24
N VAL A 33 18.93 -5.09 -7.30
CA VAL A 33 18.65 -4.77 -8.70
C VAL A 33 18.36 -6.05 -9.46
N PHE A 34 17.55 -5.96 -10.50
CA PHE A 34 17.38 -7.01 -11.49
C PHE A 34 18.70 -7.29 -12.23
N ALA A 35 18.76 -8.41 -12.95
CA ALA A 35 19.94 -8.79 -13.73
C ALA A 35 20.34 -7.76 -14.81
N ASP A 36 19.39 -6.96 -15.30
CA ASP A 36 19.64 -5.85 -16.24
C ASP A 36 19.98 -4.51 -15.55
N ARG A 37 20.16 -4.53 -14.22
CA ARG A 37 20.46 -3.39 -13.34
C ARG A 37 19.29 -2.43 -13.10
N THR A 38 18.09 -2.76 -13.56
CA THR A 38 16.88 -2.05 -13.15
C THR A 38 16.70 -2.19 -11.63
N PRO A 39 16.45 -1.11 -10.86
CA PRO A 39 16.29 -1.20 -9.41
C PRO A 39 15.11 -2.04 -8.94
N HIS A 40 15.30 -2.79 -7.85
CA HIS A 40 14.19 -3.20 -7.00
C HIS A 40 13.81 -2.04 -6.04
N PRO A 41 12.56 -2.00 -5.54
CA PRO A 41 12.16 -0.99 -4.55
C PRO A 41 13.04 -0.95 -3.31
N ALA A 42 13.59 -2.09 -2.89
CA ALA A 42 14.50 -2.19 -1.74
C ALA A 42 15.80 -1.36 -1.90
N LEU A 43 16.23 -1.05 -3.13
CA LEU A 43 17.40 -0.19 -3.35
C LEU A 43 17.17 1.24 -2.83
N TYR A 44 15.93 1.74 -2.90
CA TYR A 44 15.61 3.08 -2.40
C TYR A 44 15.67 3.13 -0.88
N GLU A 45 15.25 2.06 -0.19
CA GLU A 45 15.42 1.92 1.26
C GLU A 45 16.90 1.91 1.63
N ALA A 46 17.71 1.08 0.95
CA ALA A 46 19.15 1.02 1.16
C ALA A 46 19.82 2.39 0.96
N LYS A 47 19.45 3.11 -0.11
CA LYS A 47 19.97 4.46 -0.39
C LYS A 47 19.67 5.44 0.75
N HIS A 48 18.45 5.41 1.29
CA HIS A 48 18.03 6.30 2.36
C HIS A 48 18.76 5.99 3.68
N VAL A 49 18.76 4.71 4.11
CA VAL A 49 19.38 4.33 5.40
C VAL A 49 20.91 4.43 5.39
N GLN A 50 21.54 4.48 4.21
CA GLN A 50 22.99 4.64 4.03
C GLN A 50 23.41 6.09 3.68
N GLN A 51 22.49 7.06 3.78
CA GLN A 51 22.80 8.44 3.43
C GLN A 51 23.84 9.05 4.38
N PHE A 52 24.71 9.92 3.86
CA PHE A 52 25.84 10.50 4.61
C PHE A 52 25.50 11.79 5.37
N PHE A 53 24.25 12.24 5.30
CA PHE A 53 23.77 13.40 6.04
C PHE A 53 22.62 12.99 6.94
N GLN A 54 22.79 13.19 8.24
CA GLN A 54 21.77 12.94 9.25
C GLN A 54 21.07 14.25 9.59
N PHE A 55 19.75 14.18 9.83
CA PHE A 55 18.94 15.36 10.05
C PHE A 55 18.16 15.28 11.36
N ARG A 56 18.05 16.41 12.05
CA ARG A 56 17.19 16.55 13.22
C ARG A 56 16.44 17.87 13.16
N LEU A 57 15.11 17.82 13.21
CA LEU A 57 14.29 18.99 13.46
C LEU A 57 14.41 19.37 14.94
N LEU A 58 14.98 20.53 15.23
CA LEU A 58 15.21 21.00 16.60
C LEU A 58 13.93 21.59 17.20
N PRO A 59 13.68 21.40 18.51
CA PRO A 59 12.54 22.01 19.17
C PRO A 59 12.69 23.53 19.27
N GLY A 60 11.55 24.23 19.31
CA GLY A 60 11.46 25.67 19.47
C GLY A 60 10.35 26.29 18.60
N GLU A 61 10.07 27.57 18.83
CA GLU A 61 9.12 28.33 17.99
C GLU A 61 9.67 28.54 16.57
N GLU A 62 10.99 28.74 16.47
CA GLU A 62 11.70 28.82 15.20
C GLU A 62 11.98 27.42 14.65
N ARG A 63 11.73 27.25 13.35
CA ARG A 63 12.00 26.00 12.64
C ARG A 63 13.47 25.90 12.29
N ARG A 64 14.19 25.08 13.06
CA ARG A 64 15.63 24.87 12.89
C ARG A 64 15.93 23.42 12.57
N ILE A 65 16.72 23.20 11.54
CA ILE A 65 17.19 21.88 11.14
C ILE A 65 18.67 21.78 11.48
N GLU A 66 19.05 20.79 12.26
CA GLU A 66 20.44 20.37 12.41
C GLU A 66 20.75 19.34 11.31
N VAL A 67 21.78 19.62 10.52
CA VAL A 67 22.36 18.70 9.54
C VAL A 67 23.72 18.26 10.05
N GLN A 68 23.93 16.95 10.18
CA GLN A 68 25.21 16.36 10.58
C GLN A 68 25.80 15.58 9.41
N SER A 69 27.09 15.80 9.14
CA SER A 69 27.84 15.00 8.16
C SER A 69 28.36 13.72 8.81
N GLU A 70 28.23 12.59 8.11
CA GLU A 70 28.89 11.33 8.44
C GLU A 70 30.10 11.05 7.56
N TYR A 71 30.44 11.96 6.64
CA TYR A 71 31.72 11.89 5.95
C TYR A 71 32.89 11.99 6.94
N LEU A 72 33.94 11.23 6.67
CA LEU A 72 35.14 11.17 7.52
C LEU A 72 36.29 12.06 7.03
N PHE A 73 36.28 12.45 5.75
CA PHE A 73 37.42 13.16 5.13
C PHE A 73 37.02 14.39 4.32
N ARG A 74 35.90 14.33 3.58
CA ARG A 74 35.51 15.41 2.69
C ARG A 74 34.55 16.40 3.35
N HIS A 75 34.71 17.65 2.96
CA HIS A 75 33.77 18.72 3.23
C HIS A 75 32.52 18.57 2.34
N SER A 76 31.40 19.19 2.71
CA SER A 76 30.21 19.28 1.85
C SER A 76 30.36 20.34 0.74
N ASP A 77 31.39 20.21 -0.08
CA ASP A 77 31.79 21.16 -1.12
C ASP A 77 30.96 21.07 -2.42
N ASN A 78 30.01 20.14 -2.50
CA ASN A 78 29.11 19.96 -3.64
C ASN A 78 27.71 19.59 -3.17
N GLU A 79 27.21 20.23 -2.10
CA GLU A 79 25.92 19.92 -1.52
C GLU A 79 25.08 21.18 -1.25
N ILE A 80 23.85 21.16 -1.75
CA ILE A 80 22.82 22.13 -1.45
C ILE A 80 21.66 21.40 -0.78
N LEU A 81 21.23 21.88 0.39
CA LEU A 81 20.00 21.44 1.01
C LEU A 81 18.83 22.19 0.40
N ARG A 82 17.94 21.48 -0.28
CA ARG A 82 16.63 21.99 -0.69
C ARG A 82 15.60 21.61 0.38
N TRP A 83 14.78 22.55 0.79
CA TRP A 83 13.67 22.31 1.70
C TRP A 83 12.34 22.73 1.06
N MET A 84 11.28 22.02 1.42
CA MET A 84 9.92 22.24 0.94
C MET A 84 8.94 22.05 2.09
N LEU A 85 8.02 22.99 2.23
CA LEU A 85 6.85 22.90 3.10
C LEU A 85 5.62 22.67 2.23
N ALA A 86 4.84 21.63 2.53
CA ALA A 86 3.63 21.31 1.78
C ALA A 86 2.50 20.86 2.73
N GLN A 87 1.26 21.26 2.44
CA GLN A 87 0.07 20.74 3.11
C GLN A 87 -0.66 19.79 2.16
N GLU A 88 -0.77 18.52 2.54
CA GLU A 88 -1.42 17.47 1.72
C GLU A 88 -0.93 17.42 0.26
N GLY A 89 0.38 17.58 0.09
CA GLY A 89 1.08 17.62 -1.21
C GLY A 89 1.01 18.96 -1.95
N ASN A 90 0.32 19.97 -1.40
CA ASN A 90 0.30 21.32 -1.98
C ASN A 90 1.46 22.14 -1.41
N GLN A 91 2.46 22.46 -2.23
CA GLN A 91 3.61 23.26 -1.83
C GLN A 91 3.19 24.67 -1.38
N LEU A 92 3.61 25.06 -0.18
CA LEU A 92 3.37 26.38 0.41
C LEU A 92 4.62 27.26 0.38
N ALA A 93 5.78 26.67 0.61
CA ALA A 93 7.06 27.37 0.62
C ALA A 93 8.19 26.40 0.27
N SER A 94 9.29 26.95 -0.25
CA SER A 94 10.51 26.19 -0.52
C SER A 94 11.71 27.12 -0.48
N GLY A 95 12.90 26.54 -0.35
CA GLY A 95 14.15 27.28 -0.47
C GLY A 95 15.34 26.35 -0.51
N GLU A 96 16.52 26.96 -0.58
CA GLU A 96 17.78 26.25 -0.65
C GLU A 96 18.83 26.89 0.26
N VAL A 97 19.73 26.08 0.78
CA VAL A 97 20.85 26.52 1.62
C VAL A 97 22.08 25.70 1.23
N VAL A 98 23.18 26.37 0.88
CA VAL A 98 24.46 25.70 0.65
C VAL A 98 24.93 25.07 1.96
N LEU A 99 25.27 23.78 1.91
CA LEU A 99 25.83 23.10 3.06
C LEU A 99 27.32 23.42 3.16
N ASP A 100 27.76 23.88 4.32
CA ASP A 100 29.16 24.20 4.62
C ASP A 100 29.58 23.43 5.88
N ILE A 101 29.71 22.10 5.73
CA ILE A 101 29.88 21.15 6.82
C ILE A 101 31.19 20.37 6.64
N ALA A 102 32.09 20.53 7.63
CA ALA A 102 33.28 19.71 7.76
C ALA A 102 32.93 18.22 8.02
N PRO A 103 33.85 17.28 7.77
CA PRO A 103 33.69 15.88 8.17
C PRO A 103 33.27 15.76 9.64
N GLN A 104 32.28 14.92 9.94
CA GLN A 104 31.69 14.74 11.27
C GLN A 104 31.10 16.01 11.91
N GLY A 105 31.07 17.13 11.18
CA GLY A 105 30.59 18.42 11.62
C GLY A 105 29.07 18.54 11.56
N ARG A 106 28.57 19.69 12.01
CA ARG A 106 27.14 20.03 12.03
C ARG A 106 26.90 21.45 11.57
N GLN A 107 25.78 21.68 10.93
CA GLN A 107 25.27 23.01 10.58
C GLN A 107 23.81 23.12 11.00
N ILE A 108 23.46 24.25 11.62
CA ILE A 108 22.08 24.57 11.98
C ILE A 108 21.53 25.54 10.93
N ILE A 109 20.39 25.19 10.36
CA ILE A 109 19.71 25.96 9.34
C ILE A 109 18.40 26.47 9.92
N LEU A 110 18.23 27.78 9.96
CA LEU A 110 16.98 28.44 10.31
C LEU A 110 16.12 28.57 9.04
N LEU A 111 14.94 27.95 9.04
CA LEU A 111 13.98 28.13 7.95
C LEU A 111 13.30 29.51 8.08
N PRO A 112 13.03 30.20 6.96
CA PRO A 112 12.29 31.44 7.00
C PRO A 112 10.87 31.22 7.52
N ALA A 113 10.29 32.27 8.10
CA ALA A 113 8.87 32.30 8.39
C ALA A 113 8.08 32.18 7.08
N PHE A 114 6.96 31.47 7.12
CA PHE A 114 6.07 31.25 5.99
C PHE A 114 4.62 31.36 6.49
N PRO A 115 3.66 31.68 5.61
CA PRO A 115 2.26 31.81 6.00
C PRO A 115 1.69 30.45 6.44
N GLN A 116 1.06 30.41 7.60
CA GLN A 116 0.35 29.23 8.07
C GLN A 116 -0.91 29.01 7.22
N PRO A 117 -1.17 27.78 6.74
CA PRO A 117 -2.36 27.52 5.95
C PRO A 117 -3.64 27.70 6.77
N GLU A 118 -4.66 28.30 6.15
CA GLU A 118 -5.99 28.43 6.76
C GLU A 118 -6.83 27.15 6.62
N THR A 119 -6.49 26.29 5.67
CA THR A 119 -7.18 25.03 5.38
C THR A 119 -6.77 23.91 6.32
N ALA A 120 -7.67 22.94 6.52
CA ALA A 120 -7.39 21.73 7.26
C ALA A 120 -6.39 20.84 6.51
N GLY A 121 -5.62 20.04 7.26
CA GLY A 121 -4.65 19.08 6.73
C GLY A 121 -3.32 19.11 7.49
N GLN A 122 -2.53 18.06 7.28
CA GLN A 122 -1.20 17.89 7.83
C GLN A 122 -0.18 18.70 7.02
N LEU A 123 0.60 19.53 7.73
CA LEU A 123 1.78 20.18 7.16
C LEU A 123 2.98 19.24 7.23
N TRP A 124 3.76 19.21 6.15
CA TRP A 124 4.98 18.40 6.04
C TRP A 124 6.17 19.28 5.68
N LEU A 125 7.32 18.99 6.29
CA LEU A 125 8.62 19.50 5.87
C LEU A 125 9.42 18.38 5.25
N THR A 126 9.79 18.56 3.98
CA THR A 126 10.70 17.65 3.27
C THR A 126 12.01 18.38 3.01
N VAL A 127 13.12 17.73 3.29
CA VAL A 127 14.46 18.20 2.90
C VAL A 127 15.16 17.19 2.02
N ARG A 128 15.97 17.67 1.08
CA ARG A 128 16.77 16.87 0.15
C ARG A 128 18.14 17.51 -0.01
N VAL A 129 19.19 16.70 0.06
CA VAL A 129 20.55 17.13 -0.30
C VAL A 129 20.77 16.80 -1.77
N GLU A 130 21.05 17.83 -2.56
CA GLU A 130 21.30 17.75 -3.98
C GLU A 130 22.75 18.12 -4.27
N GLN A 131 23.36 17.39 -5.21
CA GLN A 131 24.67 17.70 -5.76
C GLN A 131 24.53 18.57 -7.01
N PRO A 132 24.77 19.89 -6.95
CA PRO A 132 24.54 20.78 -8.08
C PRO A 132 25.49 20.53 -9.25
N LEU A 133 26.71 20.06 -8.98
CA LEU A 133 27.69 19.73 -10.01
C LEU A 133 27.76 18.22 -10.23
N ALA A 134 27.91 17.82 -11.49
CA ALA A 134 28.17 16.43 -11.86
C ALA A 134 29.53 15.95 -11.30
N THR A 135 29.61 14.66 -10.99
CA THR A 135 30.85 13.98 -10.59
C THR A 135 31.18 12.87 -11.58
N SER A 136 32.23 12.09 -11.33
CA SER A 136 32.53 10.92 -12.15
C SER A 136 31.49 9.79 -12.03
N TRP A 137 30.57 9.86 -11.06
CA TRP A 137 29.59 8.79 -10.75
C TRP A 137 28.15 9.29 -10.60
N SER A 138 27.92 10.60 -10.56
CA SER A 138 26.59 11.20 -10.47
C SER A 138 26.42 12.33 -11.47
N GLU A 139 25.22 12.43 -12.03
CA GLU A 139 24.81 13.58 -12.81
C GLU A 139 24.61 14.81 -11.91
N ALA A 140 24.66 16.01 -12.50
CA ALA A 140 24.24 17.23 -11.83
C ALA A 140 22.76 17.12 -11.40
N GLY A 141 22.46 17.56 -10.17
CA GLY A 141 21.14 17.40 -9.56
C GLY A 141 20.91 16.07 -8.84
N HIS A 142 21.95 15.25 -8.63
CA HIS A 142 21.81 13.99 -7.90
C HIS A 142 21.39 14.20 -6.44
N ILE A 143 20.27 13.59 -6.04
CA ILE A 143 19.80 13.61 -4.65
C ILE A 143 20.54 12.52 -3.86
N SER A 144 21.34 12.91 -2.87
CA SER A 144 22.17 12.01 -2.06
C SER A 144 21.58 11.66 -0.70
N ALA A 145 20.68 12.50 -0.16
CA ALA A 145 20.02 12.29 1.13
C ALA A 145 18.66 12.99 1.15
N TRP A 146 17.73 12.51 1.95
CA TRP A 146 16.47 13.21 2.21
C TRP A 146 15.92 12.85 3.58
N GLN A 147 15.02 13.68 4.09
CA GLN A 147 14.25 13.38 5.29
C GLN A 147 12.93 14.16 5.28
N GLN A 148 11.91 13.64 5.97
CA GLN A 148 10.62 14.29 6.07
C GLN A 148 10.08 14.25 7.51
N TRP A 149 9.43 15.32 7.94
CA TRP A 149 8.74 15.38 9.24
C TRP A 149 7.31 15.87 9.05
N PRO A 150 6.33 15.24 9.75
CA PRO A 150 5.05 15.88 9.99
C PRO A 150 5.28 17.06 10.94
N LEU A 151 4.67 18.19 10.61
CA LEU A 151 4.65 19.37 11.46
C LEU A 151 3.25 19.55 12.06
N GLU A 152 2.72 20.77 12.10
CA GLU A 152 1.41 21.05 12.64
C GLU A 152 0.31 20.48 11.73
N GLU A 153 -0.70 19.90 12.36
CA GLU A 153 -1.92 19.45 11.70
C GLU A 153 -3.07 20.38 12.09
N LYS A 154 -3.82 20.86 11.10
CA LYS A 154 -5.08 21.55 11.34
C LYS A 154 -6.23 20.58 11.07
N LEU A 155 -6.86 20.09 12.13
CA LEU A 155 -7.98 19.18 12.02
C LEU A 155 -9.19 19.83 11.34
N CYS A 156 -9.87 19.08 10.49
CA CYS A 156 -11.09 19.54 9.83
C CYS A 156 -12.25 19.59 10.84
N VAL A 157 -12.84 20.78 10.99
CA VAL A 157 -14.00 21.02 11.89
C VAL A 157 -15.26 21.41 11.13
N SER A 158 -15.22 21.40 9.79
CA SER A 158 -16.40 21.75 8.99
C SER A 158 -17.49 20.71 9.22
N LYS A 159 -18.68 21.19 9.58
CA LYS A 159 -19.86 20.32 9.63
C LYS A 159 -20.13 19.79 8.23
N PRO A 160 -20.45 18.49 8.07
CA PRO A 160 -20.97 17.97 6.83
C PRO A 160 -22.15 18.85 6.40
N THR A 161 -22.10 19.34 5.17
CA THR A 161 -23.30 19.91 4.55
C THR A 161 -24.24 18.76 4.23
N HIS A 162 -25.55 18.90 4.40
CA HIS A 162 -26.51 17.92 3.88
C HIS A 162 -26.92 18.34 2.47
N ALA A 163 -26.97 17.38 1.54
CA ALA A 163 -27.71 17.59 0.30
C ALA A 163 -29.22 17.52 0.60
N SER A 164 -30.06 18.05 -0.30
CA SER A 164 -31.50 18.12 -0.02
C SER A 164 -32.25 16.79 -0.22
N VAL A 165 -31.62 15.76 -0.79
CA VAL A 165 -32.28 14.50 -1.17
C VAL A 165 -31.51 13.31 -0.60
N ALA A 166 -32.14 12.59 0.32
CA ALA A 166 -31.58 11.36 0.89
C ALA A 166 -31.58 10.21 -0.14
N PRO A 167 -30.63 9.25 -0.03
CA PRO A 167 -30.62 8.06 -0.87
C PRO A 167 -31.87 7.20 -0.69
N VAL A 168 -32.29 6.54 -1.76
CA VAL A 168 -33.46 5.65 -1.76
C VAL A 168 -33.02 4.20 -1.65
N LEU A 169 -33.47 3.52 -0.61
CA LEU A 169 -33.34 2.07 -0.47
C LEU A 169 -34.50 1.36 -1.17
N THR A 170 -34.17 0.41 -2.04
CA THR A 170 -35.12 -0.53 -2.64
C THR A 170 -34.77 -1.94 -2.18
N VAL A 171 -35.68 -2.56 -1.43
CA VAL A 171 -35.55 -3.94 -0.99
C VAL A 171 -36.20 -4.87 -2.00
N ARG A 172 -35.43 -5.80 -2.55
CA ARG A 172 -35.92 -6.86 -3.45
C ARG A 172 -35.68 -8.23 -2.83
N ASP A 173 -36.26 -9.25 -3.45
CA ASP A 173 -35.94 -10.62 -3.07
C ASP A 173 -34.47 -10.89 -3.40
N GLY A 174 -33.68 -11.24 -2.38
CA GLY A 174 -32.24 -11.48 -2.48
C GLY A 174 -31.31 -10.25 -2.49
N GLU A 175 -31.80 -9.01 -2.57
CA GLU A 175 -30.92 -7.82 -2.74
C GLU A 175 -31.38 -6.56 -1.99
N PHE A 176 -30.43 -5.76 -1.54
CA PHE A 176 -30.62 -4.35 -1.16
C PHE A 176 -30.00 -3.46 -2.24
N CYS A 177 -30.78 -2.57 -2.83
CA CYS A 177 -30.32 -1.59 -3.80
C CYS A 177 -30.44 -0.19 -3.22
N VAL A 178 -29.33 0.55 -3.12
CA VAL A 178 -29.32 1.95 -2.69
C VAL A 178 -29.07 2.82 -3.90
N THR A 179 -29.85 3.89 -4.08
CA THR A 179 -29.71 4.82 -5.23
C THR A 179 -29.57 6.25 -4.76
N GLN A 180 -28.62 6.98 -5.36
CA GLN A 180 -28.44 8.41 -5.14
C GLN A 180 -28.00 9.10 -6.44
N GLY A 181 -28.88 9.91 -7.02
CA GLY A 181 -28.63 10.52 -8.33
C GLY A 181 -28.39 9.47 -9.42
N ASN A 182 -27.22 9.52 -10.05
CA ASN A 182 -26.77 8.57 -11.07
C ASN A 182 -25.99 7.36 -10.49
N LEU A 183 -25.91 7.23 -9.17
CA LEU A 183 -25.20 6.18 -8.47
C LEU A 183 -26.16 5.11 -7.95
N ARG A 184 -25.76 3.85 -8.06
CA ARG A 184 -26.50 2.71 -7.50
C ARG A 184 -25.54 1.70 -6.87
N TRP A 185 -25.81 1.28 -5.65
CA TRP A 185 -25.07 0.21 -4.95
C TRP A 185 -26.00 -1.00 -4.75
N GLN A 186 -25.54 -2.20 -5.11
CA GLN A 186 -26.31 -3.44 -4.93
C GLN A 186 -25.58 -4.38 -3.99
N PHE A 187 -26.28 -4.76 -2.92
CA PHE A 187 -25.82 -5.73 -1.93
C PHE A 187 -26.61 -7.01 -2.06
N CYS A 188 -25.93 -8.15 -2.16
CA CYS A 188 -26.56 -9.46 -2.13
C CYS A 188 -26.90 -9.84 -0.69
N ARG A 189 -28.17 -10.09 -0.36
CA ARG A 189 -28.64 -10.41 0.99
C ARG A 189 -28.25 -11.82 1.45
N GLN A 190 -27.99 -12.73 0.51
CA GLN A 190 -27.54 -14.09 0.82
C GLN A 190 -26.04 -14.17 1.10
N GLN A 191 -25.26 -13.30 0.46
CA GLN A 191 -23.80 -13.27 0.60
C GLN A 191 -23.31 -12.15 1.54
N GLY A 192 -24.08 -11.08 1.70
CA GLY A 192 -23.74 -9.88 2.49
C GLY A 192 -22.70 -8.97 1.84
N TRP A 193 -22.47 -9.08 0.54
CA TRP A 193 -21.45 -8.31 -0.18
C TRP A 193 -22.04 -7.21 -1.04
N LEU A 194 -21.31 -6.11 -1.19
CA LEU A 194 -21.51 -5.20 -2.32
C LEU A 194 -21.09 -5.94 -3.59
N THR A 195 -22.07 -6.42 -4.35
CA THR A 195 -21.82 -7.22 -5.56
C THR A 195 -21.63 -6.36 -6.79
N GLN A 196 -22.14 -5.12 -6.78
CA GLN A 196 -22.01 -4.21 -7.90
C GLN A 196 -22.23 -2.75 -7.48
N PHE A 197 -21.54 -1.85 -8.19
CA PHE A 197 -21.69 -0.40 -8.13
C PHE A 197 -21.93 0.11 -9.55
N TRP A 198 -22.96 0.91 -9.78
CA TRP A 198 -23.19 1.57 -11.07
C TRP A 198 -23.00 3.08 -10.94
N ARG A 199 -22.45 3.65 -12.01
CA ARG A 199 -22.40 5.08 -12.27
C ARG A 199 -22.92 5.29 -13.67
N ASP A 200 -23.97 6.11 -13.83
CA ASP A 200 -24.59 6.36 -15.14
C ASP A 200 -25.00 5.06 -15.87
N ASP A 201 -25.56 4.10 -15.11
CA ASP A 201 -25.89 2.73 -15.55
C ASP A 201 -24.71 1.86 -16.05
N GLU A 202 -23.47 2.34 -15.95
CA GLU A 202 -22.27 1.55 -16.23
C GLU A 202 -21.82 0.76 -14.99
N ALA A 203 -21.67 -0.56 -15.13
CA ALA A 203 -21.17 -1.43 -14.07
C ALA A 203 -19.70 -1.15 -13.78
N GLN A 204 -19.37 -0.94 -12.51
CA GLN A 204 -18.02 -0.57 -12.08
C GLN A 204 -17.21 -1.76 -11.54
N LEU A 205 -17.86 -2.87 -11.18
CA LEU A 205 -17.22 -4.05 -10.59
C LEU A 205 -17.36 -5.30 -11.47
N LEU A 206 -16.26 -6.05 -11.60
CA LEU A 206 -16.23 -7.41 -12.15
C LEU A 206 -16.33 -8.48 -11.06
N THR A 207 -15.87 -8.16 -9.84
CA THR A 207 -16.04 -9.01 -8.65
C THR A 207 -16.57 -8.20 -7.47
N PRO A 208 -17.32 -8.82 -6.54
CA PRO A 208 -17.79 -8.16 -5.33
C PRO A 208 -16.66 -7.60 -4.47
N LEU A 209 -16.97 -6.58 -3.67
CA LEU A 209 -16.08 -6.10 -2.62
C LEU A 209 -16.13 -7.05 -1.42
N ILE A 210 -15.03 -7.74 -1.12
CA ILE A 210 -14.95 -8.78 -0.09
C ILE A 210 -13.75 -8.56 0.84
N ASP A 211 -13.81 -9.08 2.06
CA ASP A 211 -12.64 -9.14 2.94
C ASP A 211 -11.50 -9.97 2.33
N GLN A 212 -10.25 -9.58 2.62
CA GLN A 212 -9.07 -10.35 2.27
C GLN A 212 -8.09 -10.40 3.45
N PHE A 213 -7.71 -11.62 3.85
CA PHE A 213 -6.82 -11.88 5.00
C PHE A 213 -5.47 -12.51 4.64
N THR A 214 -5.31 -12.88 3.38
CA THR A 214 -4.14 -13.58 2.83
C THR A 214 -3.45 -12.73 1.79
N ARG A 215 -2.19 -13.06 1.48
CA ARG A 215 -1.43 -12.51 0.35
C ARG A 215 -0.81 -13.59 -0.52
N ALA A 216 -0.53 -13.27 -1.77
CA ALA A 216 0.38 -14.07 -2.59
C ALA A 216 1.75 -14.11 -1.88
N PRO A 217 2.21 -15.28 -1.43
CA PRO A 217 3.31 -15.37 -0.48
C PRO A 217 4.60 -14.82 -1.07
N LEU A 218 5.31 -14.01 -0.29
CA LEU A 218 6.65 -13.52 -0.63
C LEU A 218 7.67 -14.66 -0.55
N ASP A 219 8.86 -14.49 -1.13
CA ASP A 219 9.97 -15.45 -0.91
C ASP A 219 10.27 -15.61 0.60
N ASN A 220 10.20 -14.53 1.38
CA ASN A 220 10.36 -14.57 2.84
C ASN A 220 9.22 -15.32 3.57
N ASP A 221 8.01 -15.39 2.99
CA ASP A 221 6.90 -16.16 3.56
C ASP A 221 7.06 -17.66 3.28
N ILE A 222 7.71 -18.01 2.16
CA ILE A 222 7.96 -19.37 1.68
C ILE A 222 9.17 -19.99 2.38
N GLY A 223 10.25 -19.23 2.52
CA GLY A 223 11.50 -19.73 3.07
C GLY A 223 12.07 -20.88 2.24
N VAL A 224 12.50 -21.94 2.93
CA VAL A 224 12.96 -23.20 2.30
C VAL A 224 11.84 -24.24 2.13
N SER A 225 10.57 -23.86 2.34
CA SER A 225 9.46 -24.79 2.20
C SER A 225 9.25 -25.17 0.72
N GLU A 226 9.16 -26.47 0.45
CA GLU A 226 8.98 -27.00 -0.90
C GLU A 226 7.92 -28.11 -0.92
N ALA A 227 7.31 -28.35 -2.08
CA ALA A 227 6.28 -29.39 -2.23
C ALA A 227 6.75 -30.80 -1.79
N THR A 228 8.05 -31.11 -1.93
CA THR A 228 8.65 -32.39 -1.54
C THR A 228 9.21 -32.40 -0.11
N ARG A 229 9.42 -31.23 0.50
CA ARG A 229 9.94 -31.09 1.87
C ARG A 229 9.40 -29.80 2.49
N ILE A 230 8.21 -29.91 3.08
CA ILE A 230 7.51 -28.79 3.73
C ILE A 230 8.28 -28.34 4.98
N ASP A 231 8.49 -27.03 5.10
CA ASP A 231 8.92 -26.40 6.36
C ASP A 231 7.69 -25.87 7.10
N PRO A 232 7.23 -26.53 8.18
CA PRO A 232 6.02 -26.12 8.90
C PRO A 232 6.18 -24.77 9.63
N ASN A 233 7.41 -24.24 9.73
CA ASN A 233 7.66 -22.96 10.39
C ASN A 233 7.51 -21.77 9.44
N ALA A 234 7.59 -21.96 8.12
CA ALA A 234 7.39 -20.91 7.14
C ALA A 234 5.98 -20.30 7.28
N TRP A 235 5.86 -18.97 7.11
CA TRP A 235 4.58 -18.28 7.26
C TRP A 235 3.51 -18.84 6.32
N VAL A 236 3.87 -19.12 5.06
CA VAL A 236 2.94 -19.67 4.08
C VAL A 236 2.38 -21.03 4.53
N GLU A 237 3.20 -21.87 5.15
CA GLU A 237 2.76 -23.20 5.62
C GLU A 237 1.91 -23.11 6.87
N ARG A 238 2.22 -22.16 7.78
CA ARG A 238 1.34 -21.85 8.91
C ARG A 238 -0.04 -21.39 8.42
N TRP A 239 -0.10 -20.48 7.45
CA TRP A 239 -1.36 -19.97 6.88
C TRP A 239 -2.14 -21.05 6.13
N LYS A 240 -1.46 -21.90 5.35
CA LYS A 240 -2.08 -23.07 4.69
C LYS A 240 -2.65 -24.04 5.72
N ALA A 241 -1.87 -24.42 6.73
CA ALA A 241 -2.29 -25.35 7.77
C ALA A 241 -3.47 -24.83 8.60
N ALA A 242 -3.49 -23.53 8.89
CA ALA A 242 -4.60 -22.86 9.56
C ALA A 242 -5.82 -22.61 8.65
N GLY A 243 -5.72 -22.91 7.34
CA GLY A 243 -6.80 -22.77 6.39
C GLY A 243 -7.08 -21.35 5.92
N HIS A 244 -6.17 -20.39 6.09
CA HIS A 244 -6.41 -18.99 5.72
C HIS A 244 -6.75 -18.83 4.23
N TYR A 245 -6.11 -19.63 3.35
CA TYR A 245 -6.37 -19.62 1.90
C TYR A 245 -7.62 -20.40 1.48
N CYS A 246 -8.19 -21.20 2.39
CA CYS A 246 -9.33 -22.08 2.11
C CYS A 246 -10.55 -21.74 2.98
N ALA A 247 -10.47 -20.68 3.78
CA ALA A 247 -11.53 -20.31 4.69
C ALA A 247 -12.74 -19.83 3.88
N GLU A 248 -13.91 -20.32 4.25
CA GLU A 248 -15.16 -19.95 3.60
C GLU A 248 -15.92 -18.94 4.48
N PRO A 249 -16.49 -17.88 3.89
CA PRO A 249 -17.29 -16.93 4.65
C PRO A 249 -18.69 -17.48 4.92
N ALA A 250 -19.11 -17.46 6.18
CA ALA A 250 -20.48 -17.66 6.62
C ALA A 250 -21.11 -16.31 6.97
N LEU A 251 -22.19 -15.95 6.28
CA LEU A 251 -22.97 -14.75 6.59
C LEU A 251 -23.70 -14.93 7.93
N LEU A 252 -23.50 -13.99 8.85
CA LEU A 252 -24.14 -13.96 10.16
C LEU A 252 -25.27 -12.90 10.22
N LEU A 253 -25.09 -11.78 9.51
CA LEU A 253 -26.01 -10.64 9.52
C LEU A 253 -25.96 -9.91 8.18
N CYS A 254 -27.11 -9.53 7.63
CA CYS A 254 -27.24 -8.59 6.51
C CYS A 254 -28.56 -7.84 6.62
N ASP A 255 -28.51 -6.64 7.19
CA ASP A 255 -29.66 -5.77 7.41
C ASP A 255 -29.47 -4.40 6.75
N ALA A 256 -30.57 -3.68 6.58
CA ALA A 256 -30.60 -2.36 5.99
C ALA A 256 -31.56 -1.45 6.75
N ASP A 257 -31.12 -0.23 7.07
CA ASP A 257 -31.89 0.79 7.75
C ASP A 257 -31.90 2.10 6.92
N GLU A 258 -33.07 2.71 6.78
CA GLU A 258 -33.20 4.06 6.25
C GLU A 258 -33.00 5.07 7.38
N LEU A 259 -32.07 6.00 7.19
CA LEU A 259 -31.81 7.12 8.08
C LEU A 259 -32.36 8.41 7.45
N ALA A 260 -32.35 9.52 8.19
CA ALA A 260 -32.88 10.79 7.71
C ALA A 260 -32.12 11.34 6.49
N ASP A 261 -30.83 11.07 6.39
CA ASP A 261 -29.91 11.62 5.38
C ASP A 261 -29.04 10.55 4.70
N ALA A 262 -29.31 9.27 4.97
CA ALA A 262 -28.47 8.17 4.52
C ALA A 262 -29.23 6.83 4.50
N VAL A 263 -28.63 5.83 3.86
CA VAL A 263 -28.99 4.42 4.03
C VAL A 263 -27.82 3.70 4.68
N LEU A 264 -28.10 2.88 5.68
CA LEU A 264 -27.12 2.10 6.42
C LEU A 264 -27.31 0.60 6.10
N ILE A 265 -26.30 -0.04 5.53
CA ILE A 265 -26.25 -1.50 5.38
C ILE A 265 -25.32 -2.07 6.45
N THR A 266 -25.78 -3.03 7.24
CA THR A 266 -24.99 -3.67 8.29
C THR A 266 -24.75 -5.14 7.95
N THR A 267 -23.49 -5.57 7.99
CA THR A 267 -23.11 -6.96 7.67
C THR A 267 -22.18 -7.56 8.71
N ALA A 268 -22.27 -8.87 8.90
CA ALA A 268 -21.32 -9.62 9.72
C ALA A 268 -21.03 -10.98 9.10
N HIS A 269 -19.76 -11.37 9.09
CA HIS A 269 -19.29 -12.61 8.48
C HIS A 269 -18.28 -13.31 9.36
N ALA A 270 -18.41 -14.63 9.48
CA ALA A 270 -17.40 -15.49 10.08
C ALA A 270 -16.66 -16.25 8.98
N TRP A 271 -15.34 -16.15 8.94
CA TRP A 271 -14.50 -16.94 8.05
C TRP A 271 -14.08 -18.22 8.75
N GLN A 272 -14.45 -19.36 8.19
CA GLN A 272 -14.35 -20.65 8.87
C GLN A 272 -13.56 -21.67 8.06
N TYR A 273 -12.82 -22.51 8.76
CA TYR A 273 -12.14 -23.67 8.20
C TYR A 273 -12.26 -24.85 9.16
N GLN A 274 -12.74 -26.00 8.67
CA GLN A 274 -12.92 -27.23 9.44
C GLN A 274 -13.69 -27.04 10.77
N GLY A 275 -14.70 -26.17 10.77
CA GLY A 275 -15.53 -25.87 11.94
C GLY A 275 -14.93 -24.86 12.91
N ALA A 276 -13.71 -24.37 12.68
CA ALA A 276 -13.10 -23.29 13.46
C ALA A 276 -13.35 -21.92 12.78
N THR A 277 -13.82 -20.94 13.55
CA THR A 277 -13.87 -19.54 13.10
C THR A 277 -12.50 -18.89 13.26
N LEU A 278 -11.95 -18.40 12.16
CA LEU A 278 -10.64 -17.75 12.11
C LEU A 278 -10.76 -16.23 12.28
N PHE A 279 -11.73 -15.64 11.58
CA PHE A 279 -11.96 -14.21 11.56
C PHE A 279 -13.46 -13.91 11.67
N ILE A 280 -13.81 -12.81 12.33
CA ILE A 280 -15.16 -12.23 12.26
C ILE A 280 -15.02 -10.80 11.75
N SER A 281 -15.64 -10.49 10.63
CA SER A 281 -15.66 -9.15 10.06
C SER A 281 -17.07 -8.57 10.21
N ARG A 282 -17.19 -7.41 10.86
CA ARG A 282 -18.44 -6.63 10.98
C ARG A 282 -18.25 -5.32 10.26
N LYS A 283 -19.22 -4.97 9.42
CA LYS A 283 -19.14 -3.75 8.63
C LYS A 283 -20.44 -2.98 8.65
N THR A 284 -20.33 -1.66 8.59
CA THR A 284 -21.43 -0.81 8.20
C THR A 284 -21.07 -0.05 6.92
N TYR A 285 -22.02 0.07 6.01
CA TYR A 285 -21.93 0.88 4.80
C TYR A 285 -22.97 1.99 4.92
N ARG A 286 -22.53 3.20 5.23
CA ARG A 286 -23.38 4.39 5.28
C ARG A 286 -23.25 5.15 3.97
N ILE A 287 -24.29 5.09 3.15
CA ILE A 287 -24.38 5.82 1.88
C ILE A 287 -25.17 7.10 2.15
N ASP A 288 -24.56 8.25 1.93
CA ASP A 288 -25.15 9.56 2.27
C ASP A 288 -25.77 10.30 1.08
N ASP A 289 -26.36 11.45 1.38
CA ASP A 289 -27.00 12.34 0.43
C ASP A 289 -26.04 13.02 -0.58
N HIS A 290 -24.71 12.87 -0.44
CA HIS A 290 -23.72 13.28 -1.46
C HIS A 290 -23.29 12.13 -2.36
N GLY A 291 -23.80 10.93 -2.12
CA GLY A 291 -23.39 9.72 -2.84
C GLY A 291 -22.00 9.22 -2.44
N GLU A 292 -21.54 9.57 -1.24
CA GLU A 292 -20.36 8.95 -0.63
C GLU A 292 -20.78 7.74 0.21
N MET A 293 -20.08 6.62 0.03
CA MET A 293 -20.26 5.42 0.83
C MET A 293 -19.13 5.32 1.86
N GLN A 294 -19.45 5.57 3.13
CA GLN A 294 -18.54 5.35 4.25
C GLN A 294 -18.64 3.89 4.70
N ILE A 295 -17.52 3.21 4.75
CA ILE A 295 -17.40 1.83 5.17
C ILE A 295 -16.63 1.82 6.50
N ASP A 296 -17.28 1.39 7.56
CA ASP A 296 -16.68 1.11 8.86
C ASP A 296 -16.47 -0.39 9.00
N ILE A 297 -15.24 -0.83 9.32
CA ILE A 297 -14.88 -2.24 9.38
C ILE A 297 -14.25 -2.55 10.74
N GLY A 298 -14.84 -3.49 11.47
CA GLY A 298 -14.27 -4.09 12.66
C GLY A 298 -13.98 -5.57 12.43
N VAL A 299 -12.74 -6.01 12.66
CA VAL A 299 -12.31 -7.41 12.51
C VAL A 299 -11.84 -7.98 13.84
N GLU A 300 -12.37 -9.14 14.21
CA GLU A 300 -11.83 -9.99 15.28
C GLU A 300 -11.00 -11.12 14.68
N VAL A 301 -9.82 -11.37 15.26
CA VAL A 301 -8.92 -12.48 14.89
C VAL A 301 -8.88 -13.50 16.03
N ALA A 302 -9.12 -14.77 15.71
CA ALA A 302 -9.11 -15.85 16.69
C ALA A 302 -7.73 -16.01 17.36
N SER A 303 -7.72 -16.18 18.68
CA SER A 303 -6.47 -16.41 19.43
C SER A 303 -5.87 -17.78 19.13
N GLY A 304 -4.54 -17.86 19.05
CA GLY A 304 -3.83 -19.13 18.82
C GLY A 304 -3.72 -19.53 17.35
N MET A 305 -4.28 -18.74 16.44
CA MET A 305 -4.04 -18.85 15.00
C MET A 305 -2.78 -18.07 14.60
N PRO A 306 -2.10 -18.46 13.51
CA PRO A 306 -1.09 -17.63 12.89
C PRO A 306 -1.66 -16.24 12.56
N TYR A 307 -0.87 -15.19 12.74
CA TYR A 307 -1.30 -13.84 12.39
C TYR A 307 -1.55 -13.72 10.88
N PRO A 308 -2.63 -13.04 10.43
CA PRO A 308 -2.93 -12.90 9.02
C PRO A 308 -1.89 -12.02 8.30
N ALA A 309 -1.76 -12.20 6.99
CA ALA A 309 -0.83 -11.41 6.18
C ALA A 309 -1.33 -9.98 5.93
N ARG A 310 -2.65 -9.80 5.95
CA ARG A 310 -3.33 -8.51 5.79
C ARG A 310 -4.72 -8.55 6.43
N ILE A 311 -5.30 -7.37 6.62
CA ILE A 311 -6.70 -7.18 6.99
C ILE A 311 -7.22 -6.02 6.14
N GLY A 312 -7.98 -6.36 5.10
CA GLY A 312 -8.42 -5.41 4.08
C GLY A 312 -9.62 -5.88 3.29
N LEU A 313 -9.93 -5.12 2.25
CA LEU A 313 -10.94 -5.43 1.23
C LEU A 313 -10.27 -5.57 -0.14
N SER A 314 -10.85 -6.42 -0.99
CA SER A 314 -10.43 -6.59 -2.38
C SER A 314 -11.64 -6.57 -3.31
N CYS A 315 -11.45 -6.01 -4.49
CA CYS A 315 -12.40 -6.11 -5.60
C CYS A 315 -11.67 -5.99 -6.95
N GLN A 316 -12.34 -6.40 -8.01
CA GLN A 316 -11.91 -6.19 -9.39
C GLN A 316 -12.79 -5.10 -10.00
N LEU A 317 -12.18 -3.95 -10.29
CA LEU A 317 -12.81 -2.83 -10.98
C LEU A 317 -12.91 -3.14 -12.48
N ALA A 318 -13.99 -2.72 -13.13
CA ALA A 318 -14.23 -2.98 -14.54
C ALA A 318 -13.36 -2.11 -15.46
N GLN A 319 -13.15 -0.85 -15.09
CA GLN A 319 -12.43 0.10 -15.94
C GLN A 319 -10.92 0.02 -15.73
N VAL A 320 -10.18 -0.04 -16.84
CA VAL A 320 -8.72 0.13 -16.86
C VAL A 320 -8.41 1.58 -17.25
N ASN A 321 -7.94 2.36 -16.29
CA ASN A 321 -7.41 3.71 -16.47
C ASN A 321 -5.87 3.69 -16.46
N GLU A 322 -5.25 4.63 -17.17
CA GLU A 322 -3.80 4.68 -17.37
C GLU A 322 -3.02 5.14 -16.13
N ARG A 323 -3.64 5.94 -15.27
CA ARG A 323 -2.97 6.68 -14.19
C ARG A 323 -3.59 6.36 -12.84
N VAL A 324 -2.73 6.31 -11.82
CA VAL A 324 -3.09 6.14 -10.41
C VAL A 324 -2.57 7.36 -9.66
N GLU A 325 -3.49 8.06 -9.01
CA GLU A 325 -3.19 9.23 -8.19
C GLU A 325 -3.42 8.90 -6.72
N TRP A 326 -2.47 9.21 -5.85
CA TRP A 326 -2.69 9.04 -4.42
C TRP A 326 -1.98 10.10 -3.61
N LEU A 327 -2.49 10.33 -2.41
CA LEU A 327 -1.88 11.16 -1.37
C LEU A 327 -1.46 10.22 -0.24
N GLY A 328 -0.15 10.02 -0.09
CA GLY A 328 0.39 8.98 0.80
C GLY A 328 1.88 8.77 0.59
N LEU A 329 2.41 7.66 1.13
CA LEU A 329 3.82 7.32 0.99
C LEU A 329 4.13 6.84 -0.44
N GLY A 330 5.22 7.34 -1.02
CA GLY A 330 5.66 7.00 -2.37
C GLY A 330 7.00 7.64 -2.77
N PRO A 331 7.34 7.60 -4.08
CA PRO A 331 6.53 7.07 -5.18
C PRO A 331 6.64 5.54 -5.34
N HIS A 332 7.69 4.91 -4.83
CA HIS A 332 8.00 3.49 -4.99
C HIS A 332 7.31 2.60 -3.95
N GLU A 333 7.35 1.28 -4.19
CA GLU A 333 6.77 0.26 -3.31
C GLU A 333 7.35 0.29 -1.92
N ASN A 334 6.46 0.33 -0.94
CA ASN A 334 6.78 0.42 0.47
C ASN A 334 5.81 -0.41 1.30
N TYR A 335 6.34 -0.99 2.37
CA TYR A 335 5.64 -1.87 3.32
C TYR A 335 5.91 -1.40 4.76
N PRO A 336 5.15 -1.85 5.77
CA PRO A 336 5.26 -1.35 7.15
C PRO A 336 6.67 -1.34 7.74
N ASP A 337 7.48 -2.36 7.43
CA ASP A 337 8.88 -2.52 7.87
C ASP A 337 9.91 -2.04 6.83
N ARG A 338 9.45 -1.47 5.72
CA ARG A 338 10.29 -0.97 4.62
C ARG A 338 9.64 0.23 3.92
N LEU A 339 9.55 1.35 4.65
CA LEU A 339 8.90 2.58 4.18
C LEU A 339 9.66 3.87 4.50
N SER A 340 10.84 3.81 5.13
CA SER A 340 11.55 5.02 5.58
C SER A 340 12.04 5.88 4.42
N SER A 341 12.34 5.26 3.27
CA SER A 341 12.70 5.96 2.03
C SER A 341 11.53 6.65 1.33
N ALA A 342 10.29 6.28 1.66
CA ALA A 342 9.10 6.83 1.01
C ALA A 342 8.72 8.18 1.66
N CYS A 343 8.31 9.15 0.83
CA CYS A 343 7.81 10.42 1.33
C CYS A 343 6.29 10.49 1.20
N PHE A 344 5.64 11.12 2.17
CA PHE A 344 4.24 11.49 2.10
C PHE A 344 4.08 12.69 1.16
N ASP A 345 3.39 12.48 0.04
CA ASP A 345 3.13 13.53 -0.95
C ASP A 345 1.95 13.13 -1.85
N ARG A 346 1.60 14.00 -2.80
CA ARG A 346 0.68 13.69 -3.89
C ARG A 346 1.45 13.09 -5.07
N TRP A 347 1.23 11.81 -5.29
CA TRP A 347 1.87 11.04 -6.36
C TRP A 347 0.89 10.77 -7.51
N ASN A 348 1.44 10.66 -8.72
CA ASN A 348 0.67 10.33 -9.91
C ASN A 348 1.55 9.51 -10.86
N LEU A 349 1.29 8.20 -10.96
CA LEU A 349 2.08 7.25 -11.74
C LEU A 349 1.21 6.50 -12.75
N PRO A 350 1.78 6.00 -13.87
CA PRO A 350 1.07 5.07 -14.72
C PRO A 350 0.74 3.77 -13.96
N LEU A 351 -0.37 3.10 -14.31
CA LEU A 351 -0.80 1.86 -13.68
C LEU A 351 0.31 0.79 -13.66
N ASP A 352 1.07 0.68 -14.75
CA ASP A 352 2.16 -0.30 -14.87
C ASP A 352 3.29 -0.06 -13.85
N ALA A 353 3.48 1.17 -13.37
CA ALA A 353 4.46 1.48 -12.33
C ALA A 353 3.96 1.15 -10.91
N MET A 354 2.68 0.79 -10.76
CA MET A 354 2.14 0.28 -9.50
C MET A 354 2.41 -1.21 -9.30
N TYR A 355 2.87 -1.91 -10.33
CA TYR A 355 3.29 -3.31 -10.30
C TYR A 355 4.83 -3.41 -10.25
N THR A 356 5.37 -4.19 -9.31
CA THR A 356 6.80 -4.50 -9.27
C THR A 356 7.05 -5.85 -9.93
N PRO A 357 7.85 -5.91 -11.02
CA PRO A 357 7.99 -7.12 -11.83
C PRO A 357 8.99 -8.11 -11.24
N TYR A 358 8.83 -8.55 -9.98
CA TYR A 358 9.67 -9.60 -9.40
C TYR A 358 9.63 -10.86 -10.29
N VAL A 359 10.79 -11.48 -10.52
CA VAL A 359 10.91 -12.60 -11.49
C VAL A 359 10.04 -13.78 -11.05
N PHE A 360 10.08 -14.12 -9.77
CA PHE A 360 9.12 -14.97 -9.09
C PHE A 360 7.98 -14.08 -8.56
N PRO A 361 6.74 -14.20 -9.10
CA PRO A 361 5.62 -13.36 -8.71
C PRO A 361 5.16 -13.58 -7.27
N THR A 362 4.89 -12.48 -6.57
CA THR A 362 4.42 -12.45 -5.17
C THR A 362 3.53 -11.22 -4.95
N GLU A 363 3.01 -11.02 -3.74
CA GLU A 363 2.42 -9.74 -3.34
C GLU A 363 3.40 -8.59 -3.56
N ASN A 364 2.95 -7.55 -4.28
CA ASN A 364 3.80 -6.43 -4.68
C ASN A 364 2.97 -5.15 -4.90
N GLY A 365 3.65 -4.02 -5.03
CA GLY A 365 3.05 -2.75 -5.40
C GLY A 365 2.42 -1.97 -4.25
N LEU A 366 2.50 -2.45 -3.01
CA LEU A 366 1.89 -1.77 -1.86
C LEU A 366 2.42 -0.34 -1.69
N ARG A 367 1.51 0.57 -1.31
CA ARG A 367 1.79 1.92 -0.82
C ARG A 367 1.11 2.10 0.54
N CYS A 368 1.90 2.43 1.54
CA CYS A 368 1.45 2.60 2.91
C CYS A 368 0.97 4.03 3.21
N GLY A 369 0.27 4.19 4.33
CA GLY A 369 -0.12 5.51 4.89
C GLY A 369 -0.85 6.42 3.89
N THR A 370 -1.72 5.84 3.06
CA THR A 370 -2.47 6.58 2.03
C THR A 370 -3.73 7.17 2.63
N ARG A 371 -3.92 8.48 2.38
CA ARG A 371 -5.10 9.26 2.82
C ARG A 371 -6.15 9.41 1.75
N GLN A 372 -5.72 9.39 0.49
CA GLN A 372 -6.60 9.49 -0.67
C GLN A 372 -6.01 8.67 -1.82
N LEU A 373 -6.84 7.88 -2.50
CA LEU A 373 -6.54 7.18 -3.73
C LEU A 373 -7.57 7.58 -4.78
N ARG A 374 -7.15 7.91 -5.99
CA ARG A 374 -8.02 8.18 -7.14
C ARG A 374 -7.63 7.29 -8.30
N TYR A 375 -8.62 6.64 -8.90
CA TYR A 375 -8.46 5.80 -10.07
C TYR A 375 -9.69 5.90 -10.98
N GLY A 376 -9.51 6.52 -12.15
CA GLY A 376 -10.64 6.86 -13.02
C GLY A 376 -11.64 7.77 -12.30
N ALA A 377 -12.91 7.35 -12.29
CA ALA A 377 -13.99 8.07 -11.62
C ALA A 377 -14.08 7.79 -10.10
N HIS A 378 -13.27 6.87 -9.57
CA HIS A 378 -13.32 6.48 -8.17
C HIS A 378 -12.38 7.31 -7.30
N GLN A 379 -12.82 7.59 -6.08
CA GLN A 379 -11.97 8.10 -5.02
C GLN A 379 -12.22 7.36 -3.71
N TRP A 380 -11.14 6.87 -3.10
CA TRP A 380 -11.15 6.33 -1.74
C TRP A 380 -10.40 7.27 -0.81
N SER A 381 -10.94 7.54 0.38
CA SER A 381 -10.29 8.35 1.41
C SER A 381 -10.30 7.64 2.76
N GLY A 382 -9.28 7.83 3.61
CA GLY A 382 -9.18 7.13 4.90
C GLY A 382 -7.75 7.12 5.45
N ASP A 383 -7.40 6.06 6.17
CA ASP A 383 -6.02 5.69 6.49
C ASP A 383 -5.81 4.23 6.11
N PHE A 384 -5.19 3.99 4.97
CA PHE A 384 -5.07 2.64 4.44
C PHE A 384 -3.78 2.44 3.66
N GLN A 385 -3.46 1.17 3.46
CA GLN A 385 -2.44 0.71 2.54
C GLN A 385 -3.17 0.23 1.28
N PHE A 386 -2.56 0.33 0.11
CA PHE A 386 -3.18 -0.21 -1.09
C PHE A 386 -2.16 -0.74 -2.09
N ASN A 387 -2.58 -1.71 -2.89
CA ASN A 387 -1.95 -2.02 -4.16
C ASN A 387 -3.03 -2.06 -5.25
N ILE A 388 -2.63 -1.79 -6.49
CA ILE A 388 -3.53 -1.78 -7.64
C ILE A 388 -2.79 -2.32 -8.87
N SER A 389 -3.32 -3.35 -9.52
CA SER A 389 -2.64 -3.98 -10.66
C SER A 389 -3.60 -4.77 -11.56
N ARG A 390 -3.07 -5.33 -12.65
CA ARG A 390 -3.81 -6.20 -13.58
C ARG A 390 -3.79 -7.68 -13.18
N TYR A 391 -3.26 -8.03 -12.01
CA TYR A 391 -3.02 -9.41 -11.60
C TYR A 391 -3.66 -9.68 -10.24
N SER A 392 -4.51 -10.71 -10.15
CA SER A 392 -5.10 -11.11 -8.86
C SER A 392 -4.03 -11.69 -7.92
N GLN A 393 -4.29 -11.63 -6.61
CA GLN A 393 -3.48 -12.36 -5.62
C GLN A 393 -3.40 -13.86 -5.93
N ARG A 394 -4.48 -14.42 -6.47
CA ARG A 394 -4.52 -15.82 -6.91
C ARG A 394 -3.55 -16.07 -8.06
N GLN A 395 -3.60 -15.27 -9.12
CA GLN A 395 -2.70 -15.45 -10.27
C GLN A 395 -1.24 -15.24 -9.86
N LEU A 396 -0.95 -14.25 -9.03
CA LEU A 396 0.40 -14.04 -8.48
C LEU A 396 0.89 -15.26 -7.70
N MET A 397 0.05 -15.87 -6.86
CA MET A 397 0.38 -17.08 -6.10
C MET A 397 0.54 -18.33 -6.97
N GLU A 398 -0.25 -18.47 -8.03
CA GLU A 398 -0.26 -19.66 -8.90
C GLU A 398 0.80 -19.60 -10.02
N THR A 399 1.43 -18.45 -10.25
CA THR A 399 2.37 -18.24 -11.36
C THR A 399 3.81 -18.24 -10.87
N SER A 400 4.67 -19.10 -11.44
CA SER A 400 6.07 -19.22 -11.03
C SER A 400 7.01 -18.19 -11.66
N HIS A 401 6.63 -17.59 -12.80
CA HIS A 401 7.46 -16.63 -13.52
C HIS A 401 6.65 -15.45 -14.02
N ARG A 402 7.18 -14.22 -13.85
CA ARG A 402 6.49 -12.99 -14.29
C ARG A 402 6.08 -12.96 -15.76
N HIS A 403 6.82 -13.62 -16.65
CA HIS A 403 6.52 -13.63 -18.08
C HIS A 403 5.28 -14.46 -18.43
N LEU A 404 4.83 -15.31 -17.50
CA LEU A 404 3.62 -16.14 -17.63
C LEU A 404 2.37 -15.44 -17.08
N LEU A 405 2.53 -14.32 -16.36
CA LEU A 405 1.39 -13.52 -15.90
C LEU A 405 0.63 -12.97 -17.10
N GLN A 406 -0.70 -13.01 -17.00
CA GLN A 406 -1.60 -12.49 -18.03
C GLN A 406 -2.48 -11.44 -17.39
N ALA A 407 -2.44 -10.22 -17.92
CA ALA A 407 -3.30 -9.14 -17.44
C ALA A 407 -4.77 -9.59 -17.51
N GLU A 408 -5.43 -9.60 -16.36
CA GLU A 408 -6.84 -9.98 -16.26
C GLU A 408 -7.73 -8.83 -16.75
N SER A 409 -9.01 -9.13 -17.03
CA SER A 409 -10.00 -8.09 -17.32
C SER A 409 -10.08 -7.09 -16.15
N GLY A 410 -10.25 -5.81 -16.45
CA GLY A 410 -10.33 -4.79 -15.40
C GLY A 410 -9.05 -4.70 -14.56
N VAL A 411 -9.19 -4.25 -13.30
CA VAL A 411 -8.07 -3.98 -12.38
C VAL A 411 -8.38 -4.49 -10.99
N TRP A 412 -7.43 -5.22 -10.40
CA TRP A 412 -7.50 -5.65 -9.02
C TRP A 412 -7.05 -4.52 -8.11
N LEU A 413 -7.88 -4.20 -7.12
CA LEU A 413 -7.60 -3.25 -6.07
C LEU A 413 -7.67 -3.98 -4.73
N ASN A 414 -6.59 -3.87 -3.95
CA ASN A 414 -6.54 -4.32 -2.56
C ASN A 414 -6.36 -3.08 -1.68
N ILE A 415 -7.29 -2.85 -0.74
CA ILE A 415 -7.23 -1.77 0.25
C ILE A 415 -7.15 -2.41 1.63
N ASP A 416 -6.01 -2.26 2.28
CA ASP A 416 -5.71 -2.86 3.57
C ASP A 416 -5.77 -1.79 4.66
N GLY A 417 -6.58 -2.01 5.71
CA GLY A 417 -6.43 -1.24 6.95
C GLY A 417 -5.11 -1.56 7.62
N TYR A 418 -4.71 -2.84 7.56
CA TYR A 418 -3.47 -3.34 8.16
C TYR A 418 -2.81 -4.37 7.24
N HIS A 419 -1.48 -4.29 7.13
CA HIS A 419 -0.68 -5.22 6.35
C HIS A 419 0.50 -5.70 7.20
N MET A 420 0.87 -6.97 7.08
CA MET A 420 2.03 -7.53 7.80
C MET A 420 3.34 -7.12 7.14
N GLY A 421 4.41 -6.95 7.92
CA GLY A 421 5.76 -6.70 7.38
C GLY A 421 6.21 -7.76 6.36
N VAL A 422 7.23 -7.42 5.58
CA VAL A 422 7.82 -8.30 4.56
C VAL A 422 9.00 -9.11 5.06
N GLY A 423 9.64 -8.71 6.17
CA GLY A 423 10.82 -9.36 6.73
C GLY A 423 12.04 -9.25 5.80
N GLY A 424 13.07 -10.05 6.08
CA GLY A 424 14.28 -10.11 5.24
C GLY A 424 15.61 -10.15 5.99
N ASP A 425 15.62 -10.26 7.32
CA ASP A 425 16.85 -10.59 8.07
C ASP A 425 17.52 -11.85 7.50
N ASP A 426 16.68 -12.82 7.15
CA ASP A 426 16.95 -13.90 6.21
C ASP A 426 15.66 -14.29 5.46
N SER A 427 15.82 -15.15 4.44
CA SER A 427 14.74 -15.68 3.59
C SER A 427 14.60 -17.19 3.70
N TRP A 428 14.94 -17.80 4.84
CA TRP A 428 14.79 -19.25 5.09
C TRP A 428 14.14 -19.57 6.42
N SER A 429 13.85 -18.55 7.24
CA SER A 429 13.11 -18.65 8.48
C SER A 429 12.21 -17.41 8.67
N PRO A 430 11.19 -17.46 9.55
CA PRO A 430 10.34 -16.30 9.84
C PRO A 430 11.15 -15.10 10.33
N SER A 431 11.24 -14.06 9.50
CA SER A 431 12.06 -12.86 9.77
C SER A 431 11.25 -11.56 9.91
N VAL A 432 9.91 -11.64 9.95
CA VAL A 432 9.07 -10.47 10.26
C VAL A 432 9.12 -10.20 11.76
N SER A 433 9.66 -9.05 12.14
CA SER A 433 9.75 -8.63 13.54
C SER A 433 8.36 -8.53 14.20
N PRO A 434 8.20 -8.84 15.51
CA PRO A 434 6.91 -8.90 16.18
C PRO A 434 6.03 -7.65 16.06
N GLU A 435 6.62 -6.46 16.05
CA GLU A 435 5.91 -5.17 15.90
C GLU A 435 5.25 -4.98 14.53
N PHE A 436 5.66 -5.73 13.52
CA PHE A 436 5.08 -5.73 12.18
C PHE A 436 4.18 -6.94 11.91
N GLN A 437 3.93 -7.76 12.92
CA GLN A 437 2.96 -8.85 12.85
C GLN A 437 1.58 -8.35 13.28
N LEU A 438 0.53 -8.87 12.62
CA LEU A 438 -0.85 -8.54 12.94
C LEU A 438 -1.33 -9.31 14.19
N SER A 439 -0.74 -9.00 15.34
CA SER A 439 -0.94 -9.71 16.62
C SER A 439 -2.08 -9.20 17.51
N ALA A 440 -2.68 -8.04 17.22
CA ALA A 440 -3.86 -7.57 17.94
C ALA A 440 -5.07 -8.50 17.68
N ARG A 441 -5.97 -8.58 18.67
CA ARG A 441 -7.21 -9.37 18.53
C ARG A 441 -8.32 -8.64 17.77
N HIS A 442 -8.28 -7.31 17.80
CA HIS A 442 -9.29 -6.45 17.21
C HIS A 442 -8.60 -5.42 16.33
N TYR A 443 -9.13 -5.24 15.13
CA TYR A 443 -8.70 -4.25 14.17
C TYR A 443 -9.90 -3.41 13.77
N HIS A 444 -9.67 -2.12 13.55
CA HIS A 444 -10.70 -1.20 13.11
C HIS A 444 -10.11 -0.25 12.06
N TYR A 445 -10.82 -0.07 10.96
CA TYR A 445 -10.46 0.92 9.95
C TYR A 445 -11.72 1.41 9.23
N GLN A 446 -11.60 2.59 8.64
CA GLN A 446 -12.67 3.23 7.89
C GLN A 446 -12.16 3.69 6.54
N ILE A 447 -12.99 3.52 5.51
CA ILE A 447 -12.76 4.09 4.18
C ILE A 447 -14.02 4.76 3.67
N ALA A 448 -13.89 5.88 2.99
CA ALA A 448 -14.96 6.53 2.26
C ALA A 448 -14.74 6.33 0.76
N TRP A 449 -15.76 5.84 0.03
CA TRP A 449 -15.71 5.61 -1.40
C TRP A 449 -16.72 6.48 -2.13
N LYS A 450 -16.23 7.28 -3.07
CA LYS A 450 -17.00 8.17 -3.94
C LYS A 450 -16.86 7.79 -5.41
#